data_AF-A0A1I7WU03-F1
#
_entry.id   AF-A0A1I7WU03-F1
#
_cell.length_a   1.000
_cell.length_b   1.000
_cell.length_c   1.000
_cell.angle_alpha   90.00
_cell.angle_beta   90.00
_cell.angle_gamma   90.00
#
_symmetry.space_group_name_H-M   'P 1'
#
loop_
_entity.id
_entity.type
_entity.pdbx_description
1 polymer ?
#
loop_
_entity_poly.entity_id
_entity_poly.type
_entity_poly.pdbx_seq_one_letter_code
_entity_poly.pdbx_strand_id
1 'polypeptide(L)'
;MLLSLSTSGIPHVGADVGGFFGNPDEQLLVRWYQAGAFQPFFRAHAHLDSNRREPWLFNKTTTDAIREAIKRKYQLLPYWFVLISQFNIDKITNVICRYTLFYEHTITGLPVMRPFWLEFSDDESGYDEDRQWMVINIRLYVYNWTSHNILNNNVRRVYIKGTIIPLRERVRRSSVLMREDPISLYIALNMKGDFANGTIYMDDGESYGYEKGDFAYWGITFKRF
;
A
#
# COMPACT_ATOMS: atom_id res chain seq x y z
N MET A 1 7.96 13.68 2.87
CA MET A 1 8.08 13.21 4.27
C MET A 1 7.95 11.70 4.41
N LEU A 2 6.85 11.06 4.01
CA LEU A 2 6.73 9.59 4.15
C LEU A 2 7.75 8.84 3.27
N LEU A 3 7.95 9.30 2.04
CA LEU A 3 8.96 8.75 1.13
C LEU A 3 10.37 8.83 1.71
N SER A 4 10.75 9.97 2.30
CA SER A 4 12.09 10.15 2.89
C SER A 4 12.32 9.23 4.10
N LEU A 5 11.30 8.98 4.93
CA LEU A 5 11.39 8.02 6.02
C LEU A 5 11.51 6.58 5.50
N SER A 6 10.70 6.23 4.49
CA SER A 6 10.73 4.91 3.84
C SER A 6 12.11 4.60 3.24
N THR A 7 12.72 5.56 2.52
CA THR A 7 14.07 5.42 1.96
C THR A 7 15.17 5.41 3.02
N SER A 8 14.91 5.97 4.20
CA SER A 8 15.85 5.96 5.33
C SER A 8 15.75 4.68 6.19
N GLY A 9 15.05 3.65 5.71
CA GLY A 9 14.91 2.37 6.43
C GLY A 9 13.82 2.38 7.51
N ILE A 10 12.91 3.35 7.50
CA ILE A 10 11.74 3.39 8.38
C ILE A 10 10.48 3.17 7.51
N PRO A 11 10.13 1.90 7.18
CA PRO A 11 9.09 1.59 6.19
C PRO A 11 7.66 1.69 6.73
N HIS A 12 7.46 1.50 8.04
CA HIS A 12 6.13 1.50 8.64
C HIS A 12 5.72 2.92 9.06
N VAL A 13 5.36 3.72 8.06
CA VAL A 13 5.05 5.15 8.24
C VAL A 13 3.71 5.54 7.64
N GLY A 14 3.15 6.63 8.15
CA GLY A 14 1.86 7.17 7.73
C GLY A 14 1.62 8.53 8.35
N ALA A 15 0.70 9.28 7.76
CA ALA A 15 0.23 10.57 8.28
C ALA A 15 -1.18 10.42 8.85
N ASP A 16 -1.55 11.29 9.78
CA ASP A 16 -2.90 11.28 10.35
C ASP A 16 -3.95 11.61 9.29
N VAL A 17 -4.81 10.64 9.00
CA VAL A 17 -5.90 10.75 8.04
C VAL A 17 -6.91 11.77 8.55
N GLY A 18 -7.14 12.82 7.77
CA GLY A 18 -7.96 13.98 8.16
C GLY A 18 -7.15 15.18 8.67
N GLY A 19 -5.84 15.02 8.91
CA GLY A 19 -4.97 16.05 9.48
C GLY A 19 -5.22 16.25 10.98
N PHE A 20 -4.18 16.29 11.80
CA PHE A 20 -4.34 16.27 13.27
C PHE A 20 -5.10 17.48 13.83
N PHE A 21 -4.73 18.70 13.42
CA PHE A 21 -5.36 19.94 13.86
C PHE A 21 -6.46 20.41 12.89
N GLY A 22 -7.46 21.09 13.45
CA GLY A 22 -8.54 21.72 12.70
C GLY A 22 -9.63 20.74 12.26
N ASN A 23 -10.53 21.23 11.40
CA ASN A 23 -11.71 20.51 10.92
C ASN A 23 -11.67 20.46 9.39
N PRO A 24 -11.27 19.33 8.77
CA PRO A 24 -11.31 19.18 7.33
C PRO A 24 -12.77 19.16 6.86
N ASP A 25 -13.01 19.69 5.66
CA ASP A 25 -14.27 19.50 4.97
C ASP A 25 -14.41 18.04 4.49
N GLU A 26 -15.64 17.64 4.17
CA GLU A 26 -15.94 16.26 3.76
C GLU A 26 -15.13 15.81 2.55
N GLN A 27 -14.92 16.69 1.57
CA GLN A 27 -14.19 16.36 0.35
C GLN A 27 -12.72 16.06 0.68
N LEU A 28 -12.09 16.93 1.47
CA LEU A 28 -10.71 16.74 1.91
C LEU A 28 -10.56 15.48 2.77
N LEU A 29 -11.51 15.20 3.67
CA LEU A 29 -11.49 13.97 4.47
C LEU A 29 -11.53 12.72 3.58
N VAL A 30 -12.44 12.67 2.61
CA VAL A 30 -12.50 11.56 1.64
C VAL A 30 -11.18 11.39 0.89
N ARG A 31 -10.57 12.48 0.42
CA ARG A 31 -9.26 12.43 -0.24
C ARG A 31 -8.16 11.91 0.67
N TRP A 32 -8.19 12.27 1.95
CA TRP A 32 -7.27 11.74 2.95
C TRP A 32 -7.42 10.24 3.15
N TYR A 33 -8.66 9.72 3.21
CA TYR A 33 -8.89 8.28 3.30
C TYR A 33 -8.41 7.55 2.04
N GLN A 34 -8.65 8.12 0.86
CA GLN A 34 -8.19 7.56 -0.41
C GLN A 34 -6.66 7.50 -0.49
N ALA A 35 -5.95 8.55 -0.07
CA ALA A 35 -4.48 8.57 -0.05
C ALA A 35 -3.91 7.71 1.09
N GLY A 36 -4.50 7.79 2.29
CA GLY A 36 -4.08 7.06 3.48
C GLY A 36 -4.25 5.55 3.35
N ALA A 37 -5.25 5.09 2.59
CA ALA A 37 -5.42 3.67 2.25
C ALA A 37 -4.21 3.09 1.49
N PHE A 38 -3.31 3.94 0.97
CA PHE A 38 -2.07 3.53 0.34
C PHE A 38 -0.81 3.89 1.15
N GLN A 39 -0.95 4.15 2.45
CA GLN A 39 0.18 4.30 3.37
C GLN A 39 0.36 2.99 4.16
N PRO A 40 1.61 2.59 4.48
CA PRO A 40 1.89 1.43 5.31
C PRO A 40 1.16 1.51 6.66
N PHE A 41 1.36 2.61 7.40
CA PHE A 41 0.59 2.92 8.60
C PHE A 41 -0.65 3.73 8.22
N PHE A 42 -1.84 3.20 8.50
CA PHE A 42 -3.11 3.83 8.13
C PHE A 42 -3.94 4.10 9.38
N ARG A 43 -3.95 5.35 9.84
CA ARG A 43 -4.64 5.79 11.06
C ARG A 43 -5.37 7.11 10.85
N ALA A 44 -6.64 7.16 11.26
CA ALA A 44 -7.34 8.41 11.48
C ALA A 44 -7.13 8.86 12.94
N HIS A 45 -6.73 10.11 13.13
CA HIS A 45 -6.48 10.69 14.45
C HIS A 45 -6.81 12.18 14.43
N ALA A 46 -7.19 12.76 15.57
CA ALA A 46 -7.66 14.15 15.67
C ALA A 46 -7.26 14.76 17.01
N HIS A 47 -7.06 16.08 17.02
CA HIS A 47 -6.84 16.85 18.24
C HIS A 47 -8.11 16.86 19.13
N LEU A 48 -7.94 17.12 20.43
CA LEU A 48 -9.04 17.20 21.40
C LEU A 48 -10.10 18.25 21.00
N ASP A 49 -9.65 19.39 20.46
CA ASP A 49 -10.52 20.51 20.06
C ASP A 49 -11.15 20.33 18.67
N SER A 50 -10.79 19.27 17.94
CA SER A 50 -11.39 18.97 16.63
C SER A 50 -12.76 18.33 16.80
N ASN A 51 -13.66 18.61 15.87
CA ASN A 51 -14.95 17.95 15.82
C ASN A 51 -14.80 16.45 15.61
N ARG A 52 -15.76 15.68 16.13
CA ARG A 52 -15.90 14.26 15.83
C ARG A 52 -16.08 14.05 14.34
N ARG A 53 -15.33 13.11 13.79
CA ARG A 53 -15.21 12.87 12.34
C ARG A 53 -14.99 11.39 12.01
N GLU A 54 -15.52 10.53 12.86
CA GLU A 54 -15.62 9.11 12.56
C GLU A 54 -16.41 8.90 11.27
N PRO A 55 -16.02 7.95 10.39
CA PRO A 55 -16.59 7.83 9.04
C PRO A 55 -18.12 7.71 8.98
N TRP A 56 -18.76 7.20 10.03
CA TRP A 56 -20.21 6.99 10.11
C TRP A 56 -21.01 8.23 10.54
N LEU A 57 -20.35 9.37 10.83
CA LEU A 57 -21.02 10.62 11.19
C LEU A 57 -21.48 11.43 9.97
N PHE A 58 -20.95 11.11 8.78
CA PHE A 58 -21.21 11.86 7.56
C PHE A 58 -22.41 11.31 6.78
N ASN A 59 -22.80 12.04 5.73
CA ASN A 59 -23.82 11.57 4.80
C ASN A 59 -23.42 10.23 4.14
N LYS A 60 -24.40 9.56 3.54
CA LYS A 60 -24.19 8.25 2.90
C LYS A 60 -23.13 8.31 1.80
N THR A 61 -23.10 9.36 0.98
CA THR A 61 -22.15 9.51 -0.13
C THR A 61 -20.70 9.53 0.36
N THR A 62 -20.42 10.35 1.37
CA THR A 62 -19.11 10.47 2.02
C THR A 62 -18.73 9.18 2.74
N THR A 63 -19.67 8.59 3.49
CA THR A 63 -19.45 7.31 4.19
C THR A 63 -19.12 6.19 3.21
N ASP A 64 -19.84 6.11 2.09
CA ASP A 64 -19.64 5.10 1.06
C ASP A 64 -18.27 5.27 0.39
N ALA A 65 -17.88 6.51 0.07
CA ALA A 65 -16.56 6.81 -0.50
C ALA A 65 -15.40 6.43 0.45
N ILE A 66 -15.52 6.72 1.74
CA ILE A 66 -14.55 6.31 2.76
C ILE A 66 -14.53 4.78 2.88
N ARG A 67 -15.70 4.13 2.85
CA ARG A 67 -15.79 2.68 2.93
C ARG A 67 -15.08 2.00 1.77
N GLU A 68 -15.20 2.52 0.55
CA GLU A 68 -14.49 1.96 -0.61
C GLU A 68 -12.96 2.09 -0.47
N ALA A 69 -12.45 3.22 0.04
CA ALA A 69 -11.02 3.37 0.32
C ALA A 69 -10.53 2.33 1.36
N ILE A 70 -11.29 2.13 2.44
CA ILE A 70 -10.97 1.13 3.47
C ILE A 70 -11.03 -0.28 2.87
N LYS A 71 -12.10 -0.64 2.15
CA LYS A 71 -12.20 -1.95 1.47
C LYS A 71 -10.99 -2.20 0.58
N ARG A 72 -10.55 -1.19 -0.18
CA ARG A 72 -9.37 -1.32 -1.04
C ARG A 72 -8.10 -1.61 -0.27
N LYS A 73 -7.86 -0.94 0.87
CA LYS A 73 -6.76 -1.26 1.78
C LYS A 73 -6.83 -2.72 2.24
N TYR A 74 -8.01 -3.18 2.66
CA TYR A 74 -8.22 -4.55 3.16
C TYR A 74 -7.99 -5.60 2.06
N GLN A 75 -8.45 -5.35 0.83
CA GLN A 75 -8.20 -6.23 -0.31
C GLN A 75 -6.71 -6.39 -0.62
N LEU A 76 -5.94 -5.31 -0.44
CA LEU A 76 -4.50 -5.28 -0.66
C LEU A 76 -3.68 -5.80 0.54
N LEU A 77 -4.31 -6.25 1.64
CA LEU A 77 -3.58 -6.76 2.81
C LEU A 77 -2.57 -7.86 2.50
N PRO A 78 -2.85 -8.85 1.62
CA PRO A 78 -1.84 -9.86 1.24
C PRO A 78 -0.58 -9.27 0.61
N TYR A 79 -0.63 -8.04 0.14
CA TYR A 79 0.53 -7.33 -0.43
C TYR A 79 1.17 -6.36 0.56
N TRP A 80 0.36 -5.78 1.46
CA TRP A 80 0.76 -4.72 2.37
C TRP A 80 1.52 -5.16 3.62
N PHE A 81 1.17 -6.30 4.20
CA PHE A 81 0.93 -6.31 5.65
C PHE A 81 2.10 -5.89 6.54
N VAL A 82 1.67 -5.22 7.60
CA VAL A 82 2.35 -4.41 8.58
C VAL A 82 2.97 -5.21 9.72
N LEU A 83 4.10 -4.72 10.21
CA LEU A 83 4.83 -5.24 11.37
C LEU A 83 4.93 -4.19 12.46
N ILE A 84 4.83 -4.63 13.70
CA ILE A 84 5.39 -3.91 14.84
C ILE A 84 6.72 -4.61 15.14
N SER A 85 7.84 -3.97 14.83
CA SER A 85 9.14 -4.41 15.35
C SER A 85 9.28 -3.92 16.80
N GLN A 86 9.70 -4.81 17.70
CA GLN A 86 10.25 -4.38 18.98
C GLN A 86 11.75 -4.13 18.76
N PHE A 87 12.20 -2.89 18.92
CA PHE A 87 13.64 -2.60 18.99
C PHE A 87 14.19 -3.12 20.31
N ASN A 88 15.17 -4.01 20.26
CA ASN A 88 16.02 -4.35 21.40
C ASN A 88 17.45 -3.87 21.09
N ILE A 89 18.07 -3.19 22.05
CA ILE A 89 19.26 -2.34 21.90
C ILE A 89 20.52 -3.10 21.43
N ASP A 90 20.56 -4.42 21.58
CA ASP A 90 21.80 -5.20 21.40
C ASP A 90 21.86 -6.02 20.10
N LYS A 91 20.78 -6.04 19.31
CA LYS A 91 20.67 -6.84 18.09
C LYS A 91 19.73 -6.19 17.09
N ILE A 92 20.23 -5.82 15.91
CA ILE A 92 19.37 -5.67 14.71
C ILE A 92 18.98 -7.09 14.32
N THR A 93 18.01 -7.67 15.00
CA THR A 93 17.54 -9.01 14.68
C THR A 93 16.07 -9.08 15.05
N ASN A 94 15.31 -9.69 14.15
CA ASN A 94 13.90 -10.07 14.30
C ASN A 94 12.94 -8.98 13.83
N VAL A 95 13.07 -8.67 12.54
CA VAL A 95 11.93 -8.16 11.79
C VAL A 95 11.02 -9.37 11.51
N ILE A 96 9.97 -9.51 12.33
CA ILE A 96 8.78 -10.28 11.96
C ILE A 96 8.42 -9.83 10.56
N CYS A 97 8.14 -10.69 9.58
CA CYS A 97 7.84 -10.25 8.22
C CYS A 97 6.54 -10.90 7.83
N ARG A 98 5.45 -10.14 7.69
CA ARG A 98 4.17 -10.79 7.48
C ARG A 98 3.75 -10.91 6.03
N TYR A 99 4.20 -10.04 5.12
CA TYR A 99 3.84 -10.15 3.70
C TYR A 99 4.88 -9.48 2.79
N THR A 100 4.73 -9.71 1.48
CA THR A 100 5.76 -9.59 0.43
C THR A 100 6.63 -8.34 0.50
N LEU A 101 6.06 -7.13 0.54
CA LEU A 101 6.87 -5.89 0.47
C LEU A 101 7.76 -5.68 1.70
N PHE A 102 7.26 -6.00 2.89
CA PHE A 102 8.04 -5.88 4.12
C PHE A 102 9.09 -6.99 4.23
N TYR A 103 8.75 -8.22 3.80
CA TYR A 103 9.74 -9.30 3.68
C TYR A 103 10.83 -8.94 2.66
N GLU A 104 10.47 -8.39 1.50
CA GLU A 104 11.45 -7.89 0.53
C GLU A 104 12.32 -6.79 1.13
N HIS A 105 11.74 -5.86 1.90
CA HIS A 105 12.49 -4.80 2.57
C HIS A 105 13.55 -5.36 3.55
N THR A 106 13.24 -6.42 4.29
CA THR A 106 14.21 -6.98 5.25
C THR A 106 15.34 -7.75 4.60
N ILE A 107 15.07 -8.40 3.46
CA ILE A 107 16.07 -9.13 2.72
C ILE A 107 16.93 -8.19 1.85
N THR A 108 16.31 -7.19 1.21
CA THR A 108 16.95 -6.37 0.17
C THR A 108 17.25 -4.93 0.59
N GLY A 109 16.63 -4.43 1.66
CA GLY A 109 16.66 -3.02 2.05
C GLY A 109 15.75 -2.11 1.19
N LEU A 110 15.05 -2.64 0.18
CA LEU A 110 14.20 -1.82 -0.69
C LEU A 110 13.01 -1.23 0.08
N PRO A 111 12.72 0.08 -0.05
CA PRO A 111 11.64 0.72 0.69
C PRO A 111 10.26 0.18 0.30
N VAL A 112 9.33 0.13 1.26
CA VAL A 112 7.94 -0.32 1.04
C VAL A 112 7.14 0.69 0.23
N MET A 113 7.27 1.98 0.57
CA MET A 113 6.83 3.08 -0.31
C MET A 113 8.03 3.47 -1.18
N ARG A 114 7.97 3.16 -2.48
CA ARG A 114 9.09 3.41 -3.40
C ARG A 114 8.91 4.75 -4.11
N PRO A 115 9.93 5.63 -4.10
CA PRO A 115 9.92 6.80 -4.95
C PRO A 115 10.08 6.37 -6.42
N PHE A 116 9.61 7.21 -7.33
CA PHE A 116 9.54 6.87 -8.75
C PHE A 116 10.91 6.54 -9.34
N TRP A 117 11.92 7.36 -9.04
CA TRP A 117 13.30 7.18 -9.51
C TRP A 117 13.96 5.87 -9.06
N LEU A 118 13.51 5.28 -7.95
CA LEU A 118 14.07 4.01 -7.48
C LEU A 118 13.48 2.82 -8.24
N GLU A 119 12.21 2.88 -8.62
CA GLU A 119 11.54 1.80 -9.37
C GLU A 119 11.89 1.85 -10.87
N PHE A 120 12.07 3.06 -11.40
CA PHE A 120 12.42 3.36 -12.78
C PHE A 120 13.73 4.16 -12.85
N SER A 121 14.82 3.55 -12.40
CA SER A 121 16.16 4.16 -12.42
C SER A 121 16.66 4.50 -13.82
N ASP A 122 16.13 3.84 -14.85
CA ASP A 122 16.52 4.07 -16.24
C ASP A 122 15.83 5.31 -16.86
N ASP A 123 14.83 5.88 -16.18
CA ASP A 123 14.08 7.05 -16.65
C ASP A 123 14.47 8.31 -15.86
N GLU A 124 15.52 8.99 -16.33
CA GLU A 124 16.01 10.25 -15.76
C GLU A 124 14.92 11.34 -15.66
N SER A 125 13.91 11.30 -16.55
CA SER A 125 12.83 12.29 -16.53
C SER A 125 11.90 12.17 -15.33
N GLY A 126 11.98 11.06 -14.59
CA GLY A 126 11.20 10.79 -13.38
C GLY A 126 11.92 11.14 -12.07
N TYR A 127 13.15 11.67 -12.12
CA TYR A 127 13.96 11.91 -10.91
C TYR A 127 13.39 12.99 -9.99
N ASP A 128 12.81 14.03 -10.57
CA ASP A 128 12.20 15.14 -9.83
C ASP A 128 10.74 14.87 -9.41
N GLU A 129 10.18 13.68 -9.71
CA GLU A 129 8.79 13.36 -9.38
C GLU A 129 8.66 12.91 -7.91
N ASP A 130 8.23 13.84 -7.06
CA ASP A 130 8.00 13.64 -5.63
C ASP A 130 6.52 13.54 -5.23
N ARG A 131 5.59 13.76 -6.18
CA ARG A 131 4.14 13.77 -5.93
C ARG A 131 3.49 12.42 -6.17
N GLN A 132 4.26 11.45 -6.66
CA GLN A 132 3.82 10.10 -6.93
C GLN A 132 4.72 9.13 -6.18
N TRP A 133 4.10 8.06 -5.68
CA TRP A 133 4.85 6.95 -5.14
C TRP A 133 4.26 5.65 -5.66
N MET A 134 5.14 4.67 -5.78
CA MET A 134 4.77 3.33 -6.13
C MET A 134 4.44 2.60 -4.82
N VAL A 135 3.20 2.15 -4.74
CA VAL A 135 2.83 1.03 -3.87
C VAL A 135 2.46 -0.04 -4.85
N ILE A 136 3.14 -1.18 -4.76
CA ILE A 136 3.08 -2.18 -5.82
C ILE A 136 3.83 -1.61 -7.03
N ASN A 137 4.38 -2.45 -7.90
CA ASN A 137 4.88 -2.02 -9.20
C ASN A 137 3.75 -1.51 -10.14
N ILE A 138 2.67 -0.98 -9.56
CA ILE A 138 1.55 -0.26 -10.16
C ILE A 138 1.63 1.21 -9.73
N ARG A 139 1.48 2.08 -10.72
CA ARG A 139 1.41 3.52 -10.53
C ARG A 139 0.13 3.91 -9.77
N LEU A 140 0.28 4.51 -8.59
CA LEU A 140 -0.81 5.22 -7.92
C LEU A 140 -0.75 6.71 -8.28
N TYR A 141 -1.81 7.21 -8.93
CA TYR A 141 -1.98 8.64 -9.14
C TYR A 141 -2.53 9.27 -7.86
N VAL A 142 -1.79 10.22 -7.29
CA VAL A 142 -2.22 10.99 -6.10
C VAL A 142 -3.04 12.23 -6.52
N TYR A 143 -3.34 12.42 -7.81
CA TYR A 143 -4.14 13.56 -8.28
C TYR A 143 -5.43 13.16 -8.99
N ASN A 144 -6.55 13.73 -8.51
CA ASN A 144 -7.90 13.78 -9.06
C ASN A 144 -8.52 12.44 -9.50
N TRP A 145 -9.04 11.70 -8.51
CA TRP A 145 -10.13 10.74 -8.73
C TRP A 145 -11.45 11.51 -8.83
N THR A 146 -11.63 12.28 -9.90
CA THR A 146 -12.94 12.76 -10.35
C THR A 146 -13.24 12.04 -11.65
N SER A 147 -14.30 11.25 -11.59
CA SER A 147 -15.00 10.55 -12.65
C SER A 147 -14.99 11.22 -14.03
N HIS A 148 -14.75 10.39 -15.06
CA HIS A 148 -15.05 10.54 -16.49
C HIS A 148 -14.20 11.56 -17.29
N ASN A 149 -13.55 11.04 -18.35
CA ASN A 149 -12.78 11.73 -19.40
C ASN A 149 -11.37 12.25 -19.03
N ILE A 150 -10.40 11.34 -19.06
CA ILE A 150 -8.98 11.67 -19.24
C ILE A 150 -8.48 10.99 -20.53
N LEU A 151 -9.11 11.35 -21.65
CA LEU A 151 -8.56 11.18 -22.99
C LEU A 151 -8.53 12.56 -23.64
N ASN A 152 -7.68 13.45 -23.14
CA ASN A 152 -7.32 14.67 -23.85
C ASN A 152 -5.89 15.09 -23.48
N ASN A 153 -4.99 14.86 -24.44
CA ASN A 153 -3.81 15.65 -24.79
C ASN A 153 -2.81 16.03 -23.68
N ASN A 154 -2.33 15.04 -22.95
CA ASN A 154 -0.92 14.91 -22.56
C ASN A 154 -0.76 13.50 -22.01
N VAL A 155 -0.15 12.60 -22.78
CA VAL A 155 -0.01 11.18 -22.43
C VAL A 155 0.72 11.07 -21.10
N ARG A 156 -0.04 10.94 -20.00
CA ARG A 156 0.50 10.56 -18.69
C ARG A 156 0.98 9.12 -18.82
N ARG A 157 2.27 8.95 -19.11
CA ARG A 157 2.97 7.69 -19.37
C ARG A 157 2.52 6.60 -18.39
N VAL A 158 1.85 5.55 -18.86
CA VAL A 158 1.44 4.44 -17.99
C VAL A 158 2.66 3.53 -17.78
N TYR A 159 3.21 3.51 -16.57
CA TYR A 159 4.34 2.65 -16.23
C TYR A 159 3.83 1.38 -15.55
N ILE A 160 3.92 0.25 -16.26
CA ILE A 160 3.62 -1.08 -15.72
C ILE A 160 4.80 -1.99 -16.06
N LYS A 161 5.52 -2.44 -15.02
CA LYS A 161 6.70 -3.31 -15.17
C LYS A 161 6.34 -4.78 -15.42
N GLY A 162 5.05 -5.11 -15.36
CA GLY A 162 4.55 -6.47 -15.39
C GLY A 162 4.54 -7.05 -13.99
N THR A 163 3.41 -6.99 -13.28
CA THR A 163 3.32 -7.43 -11.89
C THR A 163 2.06 -8.19 -11.56
N ILE A 164 2.22 -9.24 -10.74
CA ILE A 164 1.14 -10.08 -10.23
C ILE A 164 0.82 -9.64 -8.81
N ILE A 165 -0.46 -9.34 -8.55
CA ILE A 165 -0.91 -8.74 -7.30
C ILE A 165 -1.87 -9.71 -6.60
N PRO A 166 -1.48 -10.27 -5.44
CA PRO A 166 -2.38 -11.02 -4.59
C PRO A 166 -3.36 -10.09 -3.90
N LEU A 167 -4.67 -10.35 -4.07
CA LEU A 167 -5.75 -9.66 -3.39
C LEU A 167 -6.62 -10.65 -2.61
N ARG A 168 -7.20 -10.20 -1.51
CA ARG A 168 -8.35 -10.89 -0.88
C ARG A 168 -9.62 -10.13 -1.20
N GLU A 169 -10.38 -10.59 -2.19
CA GLU A 169 -11.55 -9.87 -2.70
C GLU A 169 -12.73 -9.89 -1.73
N ARG A 170 -12.82 -10.94 -0.90
CA ARG A 170 -13.89 -11.09 0.08
C ARG A 170 -13.78 -10.00 1.14
N VAL A 171 -14.80 -9.15 1.21
CA VAL A 171 -14.88 -8.09 2.20
C VAL A 171 -15.23 -8.69 3.56
N ARG A 172 -14.38 -8.43 4.56
CA ARG A 172 -14.61 -8.79 5.97
C ARG A 172 -14.53 -7.55 6.86
N ARG A 173 -14.92 -7.71 8.12
CA ARG A 173 -14.92 -6.61 9.12
C ARG A 173 -13.54 -6.35 9.73
N SER A 174 -12.63 -7.32 9.68
CA SER A 174 -11.27 -7.21 10.23
C SER A 174 -10.32 -8.14 9.47
N SER A 175 -9.01 -7.90 9.61
CA SER A 175 -7.96 -8.68 8.94
C SER A 175 -7.90 -10.12 9.45
N VAL A 176 -8.22 -10.35 10.72
CA VAL A 176 -8.29 -11.68 11.34
C VAL A 176 -9.31 -12.56 10.62
N LEU A 177 -10.49 -12.00 10.29
CA LEU A 177 -11.54 -12.71 9.57
C LEU A 177 -11.20 -13.01 8.10
N MET A 178 -10.11 -12.42 7.58
CA MET A 178 -9.65 -12.61 6.20
C MET A 178 -8.55 -13.67 6.09
N ARG A 179 -8.01 -14.20 7.20
CA ARG A 179 -6.84 -15.10 7.17
C ARG A 179 -7.04 -16.31 6.26
N GLU A 180 -8.21 -16.92 6.36
CA GLU A 180 -8.60 -18.12 5.61
C GLU A 180 -9.31 -17.81 4.28
N ASP A 181 -9.43 -16.54 3.89
CA ASP A 181 -10.05 -16.20 2.62
C ASP A 181 -9.10 -16.47 1.45
N PRO A 182 -9.64 -16.95 0.31
CA PRO A 182 -8.86 -17.23 -0.88
C PRO A 182 -8.21 -15.95 -1.43
N ILE A 183 -7.07 -16.15 -2.09
CA ILE A 183 -6.31 -15.08 -2.73
C ILE A 183 -6.57 -15.11 -4.23
N SER A 184 -7.03 -13.98 -4.75
CA SER A 184 -7.18 -13.73 -6.19
C SER A 184 -5.90 -13.09 -6.72
N LEU A 185 -5.40 -13.57 -7.86
CA LEU A 185 -4.18 -13.05 -8.49
C LEU A 185 -4.56 -12.14 -9.65
N TYR A 186 -4.17 -10.87 -9.55
CA TYR A 186 -4.34 -9.88 -10.61
C TYR A 186 -3.04 -9.77 -11.40
N ILE A 187 -3.07 -10.18 -12.66
CA ILE A 187 -1.89 -10.16 -13.53
C ILE A 187 -1.92 -8.86 -14.35
N ALA A 188 -1.13 -7.87 -13.95
CA ALA A 188 -0.90 -6.66 -14.73
C ALA A 188 0.31 -6.88 -15.63
N LEU A 189 0.13 -7.01 -16.94
CA LEU A 189 1.23 -7.27 -17.88
C LEU A 189 2.11 -6.04 -18.07
N ASN A 190 3.38 -6.27 -18.42
CA ASN A 190 4.30 -5.21 -18.83
C ASN A 190 3.80 -4.49 -20.10
N MET A 191 4.46 -3.41 -20.50
CA MET A 191 4.09 -2.65 -21.71
C MET A 191 4.09 -3.48 -23.00
N LYS A 192 4.89 -4.56 -23.07
CA LYS A 192 4.91 -5.47 -24.23
C LYS A 192 3.77 -6.49 -24.22
N GLY A 193 3.08 -6.66 -23.08
CA GLY A 193 1.97 -7.60 -22.93
C GLY A 193 2.39 -9.06 -22.83
N ASP A 194 3.66 -9.34 -22.54
CA ASP A 194 4.25 -10.69 -22.58
C ASP A 194 4.71 -11.21 -21.22
N PHE A 195 4.89 -10.33 -20.23
CA PHE A 195 5.50 -10.70 -18.96
C PHE A 195 4.82 -10.05 -17.75
N ALA A 196 4.70 -10.82 -16.66
CA ALA A 196 4.45 -10.30 -15.32
C ALA A 196 5.07 -11.21 -14.25
N ASN A 197 5.54 -10.64 -13.16
CA ASN A 197 6.05 -11.39 -12.01
C ASN A 197 5.42 -10.92 -10.69
N GLY A 198 5.39 -11.79 -9.69
CA GLY A 198 4.96 -11.39 -8.36
C GLY A 198 5.34 -12.42 -7.34
N THR A 199 5.31 -11.99 -6.09
CA THR A 199 5.76 -12.76 -4.93
C THR A 199 4.67 -12.69 -3.88
N ILE A 200 4.43 -13.80 -3.20
CA ILE A 200 3.44 -13.91 -2.14
C ILE A 200 4.11 -14.54 -0.94
N TYR A 201 4.22 -13.78 0.14
CA TYR A 201 4.63 -14.27 1.44
C TYR A 201 3.40 -14.43 2.35
N MET A 202 3.35 -15.45 3.21
CA MET A 202 2.31 -15.67 4.21
C MET A 202 2.86 -16.35 5.47
N ASP A 203 2.46 -15.90 6.64
CA ASP A 203 2.76 -16.52 7.94
C ASP A 203 1.56 -16.45 8.91
N ASP A 204 1.73 -17.00 10.11
CA ASP A 204 0.75 -16.87 11.21
C ASP A 204 0.64 -15.43 11.76
N GLY A 205 1.65 -14.61 11.42
CA GLY A 205 2.34 -13.54 12.17
C GLY A 205 1.63 -12.87 13.34
N GLU A 206 1.29 -13.71 14.27
CA GLU A 206 1.31 -13.32 15.67
C GLU A 206 2.62 -13.76 16.31
N SER A 207 3.24 -14.83 15.79
CA SER A 207 4.41 -15.44 16.40
C SER A 207 5.71 -15.20 15.64
N TYR A 208 6.81 -15.66 16.23
CA TYR A 208 8.13 -15.74 15.62
C TYR A 208 8.37 -17.06 14.86
N GLY A 209 7.31 -17.78 14.48
CA GLY A 209 7.40 -19.04 13.74
C GLY A 209 8.16 -18.92 12.43
N TYR A 210 8.12 -17.75 11.78
CA TYR A 210 8.86 -17.48 10.55
C TYR A 210 10.39 -17.68 10.72
N GLU A 211 10.95 -17.47 11.92
CA GLU A 211 12.38 -17.71 12.20
C GLU A 211 12.76 -19.19 12.13
N LYS A 212 11.77 -20.06 12.34
CA LYS A 212 11.91 -21.52 12.27
C LYS A 212 11.51 -22.07 10.90
N GLY A 213 11.09 -21.20 9.97
CA GLY A 213 10.59 -21.60 8.64
C GLY A 213 9.08 -21.80 8.56
N ASP A 214 8.30 -21.42 9.59
CA ASP A 214 6.84 -21.56 9.58
C ASP A 214 6.17 -20.44 8.75
N PHE A 215 6.46 -20.40 7.45
CA PHE A 215 5.89 -19.47 6.48
C PHE A 215 5.77 -20.09 5.09
N ALA A 216 4.90 -19.52 4.25
CA ALA A 216 4.79 -19.84 2.84
C ALA A 216 5.34 -18.67 2.00
N TYR A 217 6.19 -18.98 1.02
CA TYR A 217 6.70 -18.00 0.06
C TYR A 217 6.63 -18.54 -1.37
N TRP A 218 5.86 -17.87 -2.21
CA TRP A 218 5.62 -18.26 -3.60
C TRP A 218 6.09 -17.18 -4.56
N GLY A 219 6.94 -17.55 -5.52
CA GLY A 219 7.24 -16.74 -6.70
C GLY A 219 6.35 -17.16 -7.87
N ILE A 220 5.61 -16.22 -8.44
CA ILE A 220 4.69 -16.43 -9.55
C ILE A 220 5.20 -15.65 -10.75
N THR A 221 5.30 -16.32 -11.90
CA THR A 221 5.71 -15.69 -13.16
C THR A 221 4.72 -16.06 -14.25
N PHE A 222 4.27 -15.05 -14.98
CA PHE A 222 3.48 -15.17 -16.18
C PHE A 222 4.33 -14.80 -17.39
N LYS A 223 4.35 -15.69 -18.40
CA LYS A 223 5.02 -15.47 -19.69
C LYS A 223 4.06 -15.88 -20.80
N ARG A 224 3.84 -14.98 -21.76
CA ARG A 224 3.12 -15.28 -23.00
C ARG A 224 4.14 -15.52 -24.11
N PHE A 225 4.08 -16.70 -24.71
CA PHE A 225 4.89 -17.07 -25.88
C PHE A 225 4.27 -16.53 -27.18
#